data_AF-A0AA42GTR3-F1
#
_entry.id   AF-A0AA42GTR3-F1
#
_cell.length_a   1.000
_cell.length_b   1.000
_cell.length_c   1.000
_cell.angle_alpha   90.00
_cell.angle_beta   90.00
_cell.angle_gamma   90.00
#
_symmetry.space_group_name_H-M   'P 1'
#
loop_
_entity.id
_entity.type
_entity.pdbx_description
1 polymer ?
#
loop_
_entity_poly.entity_id
_entity_poly.type
_entity_poly.pdbx_seq_one_letter_code
_entity_poly.pdbx_strand_id
1 'polypeptide(L)'
;MKKLSAPLLLAAAALAAAPVHAASDYAKTKYPIVLSHGLFGFGEIGPVNYWHGIPGDLQANGAKVFTTAQTPAQSHDVRGEQLLAQVKEIQAITGAAKVNLIGHSQGGMTIRYVAGVAPERVASVTSVSTPHKGSPVADAVQVFSNVVGPIGTDILASVVNAVAWLIDLGDGSTSQQDALAAMQNLTAAGALAYNQRFPGGVPTASCGSGAATANGIRFYSWSGTGLLTSGLDPSDWSMATTSLLISGPNDGLVPQCSSHLGTVIRDNYNMNHLDTVNQVLGLVSIFETNPKTTYRQHANRLKLAGL
;
A
#
# COMPACT_ATOMS: atom_id res chain seq x y z
N MET A 1 24.95 19.45 33.60
CA MET A 1 25.29 18.11 33.03
C MET A 1 24.11 17.21 33.40
N LYS A 2 23.30 16.65 32.50
CA LYS A 2 23.59 15.92 31.27
C LYS A 2 22.52 16.22 30.22
N LYS A 3 22.95 16.54 29.00
CA LYS A 3 22.08 16.59 27.81
C LYS A 3 21.72 15.16 27.45
N LEU A 4 20.43 14.83 27.38
CA LEU A 4 19.95 13.56 26.82
C LEU A 4 19.79 13.77 25.31
N SER A 5 20.88 13.52 24.58
CA SER A 5 20.88 13.40 23.12
C SER A 5 20.30 12.03 22.76
N ALA A 6 19.12 12.01 22.14
CA ALA A 6 18.55 10.83 21.50
C ALA A 6 19.39 10.49 20.24
N PRO A 7 19.78 9.22 20.02
CA PRO A 7 20.50 8.86 18.81
C PRO A 7 19.53 8.82 17.63
N LEU A 8 19.75 9.70 16.66
CA LEU A 8 19.17 9.59 15.32
C LEU A 8 19.78 8.33 14.68
N LEU A 9 19.04 7.23 14.66
CA LEU A 9 19.45 6.02 13.94
C LEU A 9 19.35 6.30 12.44
N LEU A 10 20.49 6.65 11.85
CA LEU A 10 20.71 6.71 10.42
C LEU A 10 20.60 5.27 9.87
N ALA A 11 19.44 4.90 9.34
CA ALA A 11 19.36 3.73 8.48
C ALA A 11 20.06 4.12 7.16
N ALA A 12 21.32 3.72 7.01
CA ALA A 12 22.03 3.88 5.76
C ALA A 12 21.31 3.04 4.70
N ALA A 13 20.70 3.71 3.72
CA ALA A 13 20.25 3.06 2.49
C ALA A 13 21.48 2.41 1.84
N ALA A 14 21.49 1.08 1.73
CA ALA A 14 22.52 0.38 0.99
C ALA A 14 22.32 0.67 -0.52
N LEU A 15 22.94 1.73 -1.03
CA LEU A 15 23.11 1.93 -2.47
C LEU A 15 24.33 1.12 -2.96
N ALA A 16 24.08 -0.13 -3.32
CA ALA A 16 24.96 -0.87 -4.22
C ALA A 16 24.12 -1.54 -5.31
N ALA A 17 23.62 -0.75 -6.25
CA ALA A 17 23.12 -1.29 -7.51
C ALA A 17 24.29 -1.34 -8.50
N ALA A 18 24.71 -2.55 -8.89
CA ALA A 18 25.43 -2.72 -10.15
C ALA A 18 24.60 -2.07 -11.28
N PRO A 19 25.21 -1.50 -12.33
CA PRO A 19 24.46 -0.85 -13.40
C PRO A 19 23.67 -1.91 -14.17
N VAL A 20 22.44 -2.16 -13.73
CA VAL A 20 21.43 -2.86 -14.52
C VAL A 20 21.15 -1.95 -15.71
N HIS A 21 21.73 -2.27 -16.86
CA HIS A 21 21.34 -1.61 -18.09
C HIS A 21 19.86 -1.93 -18.33
N ALA A 22 19.03 -0.89 -18.36
CA ALA A 22 17.62 -1.04 -18.66
C ALA A 22 17.48 -1.70 -20.05
N ALA A 23 16.74 -2.80 -20.12
CA ALA A 23 16.50 -3.54 -21.35
C ALA A 23 15.49 -2.82 -22.27
N SER A 24 14.69 -1.92 -21.70
CA SER A 24 13.67 -1.13 -22.39
C SER A 24 13.47 0.22 -21.70
N ASP A 25 12.81 1.17 -22.37
CA ASP A 25 12.35 2.43 -21.79
C ASP A 25 10.82 2.46 -21.55
N TYR A 26 10.14 1.33 -21.69
CA TYR A 26 8.67 1.23 -21.61
C TYR A 26 8.09 1.89 -20.35
N ALA A 27 8.74 1.73 -19.20
CA ALA A 27 8.32 2.28 -17.91
C ALA A 27 9.08 3.56 -17.50
N LYS A 28 9.84 4.18 -18.42
CA LYS A 28 10.68 5.36 -18.14
C LYS A 28 9.84 6.64 -17.96
N THR A 29 9.36 6.86 -16.75
CA THR A 29 8.66 8.09 -16.32
C THR A 29 9.62 9.29 -16.21
N LYS A 30 9.07 10.51 -16.32
CA LYS A 30 9.80 11.77 -16.10
C LYS A 30 10.22 11.92 -14.64
N TYR A 31 9.31 11.61 -13.71
CA TYR A 31 9.55 11.66 -12.27
C TYR A 31 9.76 10.26 -11.69
N PRO A 32 10.63 10.09 -10.67
CA PRO A 32 10.85 8.80 -10.03
C PRO A 32 9.55 8.21 -9.47
N ILE A 33 9.43 6.88 -9.53
CA ILE A 33 8.37 6.12 -8.88
C ILE A 33 8.82 5.80 -7.45
N VAL A 34 7.98 6.11 -6.48
CA VAL A 34 8.23 5.88 -5.05
C VAL A 34 7.14 4.98 -4.49
N LEU A 35 7.55 3.83 -3.96
CA LEU A 35 6.66 2.78 -3.47
C LEU A 35 6.54 2.87 -1.94
N SER A 36 5.31 3.00 -1.43
CA SER A 36 4.98 3.04 0.00
C SER A 36 4.14 1.83 0.39
N HIS A 37 4.67 0.98 1.27
CA HIS A 37 4.05 -0.28 1.66
C HIS A 37 2.85 -0.06 2.60
N GLY A 38 2.08 -1.12 2.84
CA GLY A 38 0.93 -1.15 3.75
C GLY A 38 1.29 -1.34 5.23
N LEU A 39 0.27 -1.66 6.03
CA LEU A 39 0.41 -2.15 7.40
C LEU A 39 1.29 -3.40 7.39
N PHE A 40 2.17 -3.55 8.38
CA PHE A 40 3.09 -4.70 8.48
C PHE A 40 4.05 -4.87 7.29
N GLY A 41 4.15 -3.86 6.42
CA GLY A 41 5.10 -3.91 5.32
C GLY A 41 6.54 -3.83 5.83
N PHE A 42 7.40 -4.57 5.15
CA PHE A 42 8.83 -4.69 5.43
C PHE A 42 9.61 -4.23 4.20
N GLY A 43 10.85 -3.78 4.39
CA GLY A 43 11.75 -3.53 3.26
C GLY A 43 12.13 -4.85 2.61
N GLU A 44 12.92 -5.65 3.33
CA GLU A 44 13.36 -6.98 2.93
C GLU A 44 13.49 -7.87 4.18
N ILE A 45 13.05 -9.13 4.09
CA ILE A 45 13.29 -10.19 5.09
C ILE A 45 13.99 -11.34 4.35
N GLY A 46 15.32 -11.40 4.44
CA GLY A 46 16.11 -12.33 3.64
C GLY A 46 15.91 -12.08 2.13
N PRO A 47 15.61 -13.10 1.31
CA PRO A 47 15.34 -12.91 -0.14
C PRO A 47 13.93 -12.37 -0.43
N VAL A 48 13.07 -12.21 0.58
CA VAL A 48 11.67 -11.81 0.41
C VAL A 48 11.56 -10.29 0.55
N ASN A 49 11.07 -9.63 -0.49
CA ASN A 49 10.72 -8.21 -0.46
C ASN A 49 9.21 -8.03 -0.58
N TYR A 50 8.68 -6.96 0.01
CA TYR A 50 7.24 -6.68 0.03
C TYR A 50 6.64 -6.59 -1.37
N TRP A 51 7.34 -5.90 -2.26
CA TRP A 51 6.96 -5.68 -3.66
C TRP A 51 7.57 -6.75 -4.55
N HIS A 52 7.06 -7.98 -4.48
CA HIS A 52 7.75 -9.16 -5.01
C HIS A 52 8.10 -9.06 -6.51
N GLY A 53 9.37 -8.75 -6.81
CA GLY A 53 9.89 -8.60 -8.18
C GLY A 53 9.36 -7.37 -8.95
N ILE A 54 8.55 -6.51 -8.34
CA ILE A 54 7.97 -5.31 -8.98
C ILE A 54 9.03 -4.23 -9.23
N PRO A 55 9.88 -3.82 -8.25
CA PRO A 55 10.90 -2.80 -8.50
C PRO A 55 11.89 -3.21 -9.60
N GLY A 56 12.33 -4.47 -9.58
CA GLY A 56 13.25 -5.00 -10.59
C GLY A 56 12.65 -5.00 -12.00
N ASP A 57 11.36 -5.38 -12.13
CA ASP A 57 10.66 -5.33 -13.42
C ASP A 57 10.54 -3.90 -13.97
N LEU A 58 10.17 -2.95 -13.11
CA LEU A 58 10.08 -1.53 -13.47
C LEU A 58 11.45 -0.94 -13.86
N GLN A 59 12.50 -1.25 -13.10
CA GLN A 59 13.87 -0.80 -13.37
C GLN A 59 14.42 -1.38 -14.68
N ALA A 60 14.17 -2.67 -14.95
CA ALA A 60 14.52 -3.30 -16.22
C ALA A 60 13.82 -2.63 -17.41
N ASN A 61 12.70 -1.95 -17.19
CA ASN A 61 11.95 -1.17 -18.17
C ASN A 61 12.21 0.35 -18.08
N GLY A 62 13.29 0.76 -17.42
CA GLY A 62 13.81 2.13 -17.47
C GLY A 62 13.26 3.10 -16.42
N ALA A 63 12.39 2.64 -15.51
CA ALA A 63 11.92 3.47 -14.41
C ALA A 63 13.01 3.69 -13.35
N LYS A 64 13.07 4.91 -12.79
CA LYS A 64 13.77 5.14 -11.51
C LYS A 64 12.81 4.80 -10.37
N VAL A 65 13.10 3.75 -9.62
CA VAL A 65 12.20 3.23 -8.57
C VAL A 65 12.88 3.28 -7.21
N PHE A 66 12.17 3.79 -6.22
CA PHE A 66 12.57 3.81 -4.82
C PHE A 66 11.52 3.11 -3.97
N THR A 67 11.93 2.13 -3.18
CA THR A 67 11.11 1.56 -2.11
C THR A 67 11.39 2.34 -0.84
N THR A 68 10.34 2.75 -0.15
CA THR A 68 10.44 3.49 1.11
C THR A 68 10.08 2.58 2.28
N ALA A 69 10.60 2.91 3.46
CA ALA A 69 10.29 2.20 4.69
C ALA A 69 9.59 3.16 5.65
N GLN A 70 8.37 2.84 6.05
CA GLN A 70 7.66 3.49 7.14
C GLN A 70 7.59 2.55 8.34
N THR A 71 7.32 3.08 9.53
CA THR A 71 7.01 2.23 10.68
C THR A 71 5.84 1.30 10.34
N PRO A 72 6.01 -0.03 10.43
CA PRO A 72 5.04 -1.00 9.92
C PRO A 72 3.62 -0.83 10.44
N ALA A 73 3.45 -0.51 11.73
CA ALA A 73 2.17 -0.22 12.37
C ALA A 73 2.22 1.14 13.10
N GLN A 74 1.73 2.17 12.43
CA GLN A 74 1.51 3.50 12.99
C GLN A 74 0.32 4.17 12.27
N SER A 75 -0.19 5.26 12.81
CA SER A 75 -1.12 6.19 12.17
C SER A 75 -0.62 6.67 10.80
N HIS A 76 -1.58 7.02 9.94
CA HIS A 76 -1.32 7.55 8.60
C HIS A 76 -0.49 8.85 8.64
N ASP A 77 -0.62 9.66 9.69
CA ASP A 77 0.04 10.96 9.81
C ASP A 77 1.53 10.80 10.09
N VAL A 78 1.91 9.95 11.06
CA VAL A 78 3.32 9.68 11.36
C VAL A 78 4.00 9.00 10.18
N ARG A 79 3.34 8.00 9.58
CA ARG A 79 3.84 7.35 8.36
C ARG A 79 3.98 8.37 7.22
N GLY A 80 3.05 9.32 7.12
CA GLY A 80 3.05 10.39 6.12
C GLY A 80 4.25 11.33 6.26
N GLU A 81 4.58 11.75 7.47
CA GLU A 81 5.78 12.55 7.75
C GLU A 81 7.09 11.79 7.47
N GLN A 82 7.14 10.50 7.84
CA GLN A 82 8.27 9.62 7.51
C GLN A 82 8.46 9.47 6.01
N LEU A 83 7.37 9.32 5.25
CA LEU A 83 7.42 9.27 3.80
C LEU A 83 7.82 10.63 3.21
N LEU A 84 7.30 11.74 3.72
CA LEU A 84 7.66 13.08 3.24
C LEU A 84 9.16 13.36 3.39
N ALA A 85 9.77 12.94 4.51
CA ALA A 85 11.22 13.03 4.71
C ALA A 85 12.00 12.25 3.63
N GLN A 86 11.60 11.01 3.36
CA GLN A 86 12.21 10.17 2.32
C GLN A 86 11.99 10.74 0.91
N VAL A 87 10.82 11.32 0.62
CA VAL A 87 10.56 12.02 -0.65
C VAL A 87 11.54 13.18 -0.84
N LYS A 88 11.78 14.00 0.20
CA LYS A 88 12.75 15.10 0.14
C LYS A 88 14.17 14.59 -0.16
N GLU A 89 14.56 13.48 0.47
CA GLU A 89 15.86 12.85 0.22
C GLU A 89 15.97 12.31 -1.22
N ILE A 90 14.95 11.59 -1.71
CA ILE A 90 14.90 11.10 -3.09
C ILE A 90 15.00 12.26 -4.09
N GLN A 91 14.32 13.38 -3.83
CA GLN A 91 14.43 14.57 -4.68
C GLN A 91 15.84 15.19 -4.64
N ALA A 92 16.49 15.22 -3.47
CA ALA A 92 17.86 15.70 -3.34
C ALA A 92 18.86 14.82 -4.11
N ILE A 93 18.70 13.49 -4.06
CA ILE A 93 19.58 12.54 -4.76
C ILE A 93 19.34 12.55 -6.28
N THR A 94 18.08 12.66 -6.71
CA THR A 94 17.73 12.52 -8.14
C THR A 94 17.69 13.85 -8.90
N GLY A 95 17.59 14.98 -8.19
CA GLY A 95 17.30 16.29 -8.77
C GLY A 95 15.87 16.45 -9.29
N ALA A 96 14.97 15.49 -9.04
CA ALA A 96 13.61 15.53 -9.55
C ALA A 96 12.74 16.53 -8.77
N ALA A 97 12.06 17.43 -9.49
CA ALA A 97 11.16 18.40 -8.88
C ALA A 97 9.89 17.79 -8.26
N LYS A 98 9.48 16.60 -8.74
CA LYS A 98 8.32 15.86 -8.24
C LYS A 98 8.59 14.35 -8.23
N VAL A 99 7.71 13.58 -7.59
CA VAL A 99 7.70 12.11 -7.60
C VAL A 99 6.31 11.55 -7.97
N ASN A 100 6.28 10.33 -8.51
CA ASN A 100 5.08 9.53 -8.70
C ASN A 100 4.93 8.57 -7.52
N LEU A 101 3.93 8.79 -6.67
CA LEU A 101 3.70 7.97 -5.48
C LEU A 101 2.78 6.79 -5.82
N ILE A 102 3.19 5.58 -5.47
CA ILE A 102 2.35 4.37 -5.54
C ILE A 102 2.32 3.73 -4.15
N GLY A 103 1.12 3.51 -3.62
CA GLY A 103 0.91 3.05 -2.25
C GLY A 103 -0.05 1.87 -2.21
N HIS A 104 0.36 0.79 -1.55
CA HIS A 104 -0.48 -0.39 -1.38
C HIS A 104 -1.12 -0.40 0.02
N SER A 105 -2.40 -0.78 0.12
CA SER A 105 -3.10 -0.89 1.41
C SER A 105 -2.98 0.42 2.21
N GLN A 106 -2.52 0.39 3.46
CA GLN A 106 -2.24 1.60 4.26
C GLN A 106 -1.26 2.59 3.58
N GLY A 107 -0.38 2.13 2.70
CA GLY A 107 0.53 2.97 1.93
C GLY A 107 -0.20 3.98 1.04
N GLY A 108 -1.39 3.63 0.54
CA GLY A 108 -2.23 4.57 -0.21
C GLY A 108 -2.78 5.72 0.64
N MET A 109 -3.04 5.49 1.94
CA MET A 109 -3.37 6.57 2.88
C MET A 109 -2.13 7.42 3.14
N THR A 110 -0.98 6.78 3.35
CA THR A 110 0.31 7.44 3.59
C THR A 110 0.70 8.40 2.46
N ILE A 111 0.58 8.00 1.19
CA ILE A 111 0.91 8.86 0.04
C ILE A 111 -0.07 10.02 -0.13
N ARG A 112 -1.34 9.86 0.29
CA ARG A 112 -2.34 10.94 0.28
C ARG A 112 -2.02 12.03 1.28
N TYR A 113 -1.42 11.68 2.42
CA TYR A 113 -0.88 12.65 3.37
C TYR A 113 0.11 13.58 2.66
N VAL A 114 1.14 13.00 2.04
CA VAL A 114 2.20 13.75 1.33
C VAL A 114 1.63 14.63 0.23
N ALA A 115 0.68 14.11 -0.55
CA ALA A 115 -0.02 14.86 -1.58
C ALA A 115 -0.85 16.04 -1.03
N GLY A 116 -1.36 15.93 0.19
CA GLY A 116 -2.09 16.99 0.87
C GLY A 116 -1.20 18.06 1.50
N VAL A 117 -0.10 17.67 2.14
CA VAL A 117 0.77 18.60 2.88
C VAL A 117 1.89 19.21 2.03
N ALA A 118 2.31 18.54 0.96
CA ALA A 118 3.38 18.98 0.06
C ALA A 118 3.03 18.71 -1.42
N PRO A 119 1.89 19.23 -1.93
CA PRO A 119 1.40 18.95 -3.27
C PRO A 119 2.39 19.35 -4.39
N GLU A 120 3.24 20.34 -4.14
CA GLU A 120 4.26 20.80 -5.08
C GLU A 120 5.32 19.74 -5.39
N ARG A 121 5.47 18.73 -4.53
CA ARG A 121 6.43 17.62 -4.67
C ARG A 121 5.83 16.39 -5.33
N VAL A 122 4.53 16.36 -5.57
CA VAL A 122 3.82 15.17 -6.05
C VAL A 122 3.32 15.40 -7.48
N ALA A 123 3.60 14.43 -8.35
CA ALA A 123 3.15 14.40 -9.73
C ALA A 123 1.89 13.54 -9.88
N SER A 124 1.90 12.37 -9.25
CA SER A 124 0.73 11.48 -9.17
C SER A 124 0.66 10.73 -7.85
N VAL A 125 -0.55 10.29 -7.54
CA VAL A 125 -0.92 9.42 -6.43
C VAL A 125 -1.65 8.22 -7.03
N THR A 126 -1.14 7.03 -6.78
CA THR A 126 -1.75 5.77 -7.21
C THR A 126 -1.95 4.88 -6.00
N SER A 127 -3.20 4.52 -5.70
CA SER A 127 -3.50 3.56 -4.64
C SER A 127 -3.74 2.16 -5.21
N VAL A 128 -3.25 1.16 -4.49
CA VAL A 128 -3.45 -0.26 -4.81
C VAL A 128 -4.09 -0.92 -3.61
N SER A 129 -5.33 -1.40 -3.75
CA SER A 129 -6.06 -2.06 -2.66
C SER A 129 -6.07 -1.26 -1.34
N THR A 130 -6.25 0.06 -1.40
CA THR A 130 -6.23 0.93 -0.22
C THR A 130 -7.63 1.12 0.37
N PRO A 131 -7.86 0.91 1.67
CA PRO A 131 -9.17 1.13 2.28
C PRO A 131 -9.46 2.64 2.49
N HIS A 132 -9.70 3.39 1.41
CA HIS A 132 -9.97 4.83 1.50
C HIS A 132 -11.22 5.16 2.29
N LYS A 133 -12.18 4.22 2.38
CA LYS A 133 -13.39 4.36 3.20
C LYS A 133 -13.43 3.36 4.36
N GLY A 134 -12.27 2.82 4.71
CA GLY A 134 -12.10 1.86 5.80
C GLY A 134 -12.27 0.41 5.37
N SER A 135 -12.02 -0.49 6.31
CA SER A 135 -12.13 -1.93 6.18
C SER A 135 -12.97 -2.51 7.32
N PRO A 136 -14.02 -3.31 7.02
CA PRO A 136 -14.78 -4.05 8.03
C PRO A 136 -13.90 -5.01 8.86
N VAL A 137 -12.80 -5.49 8.29
CA VAL A 137 -11.84 -6.34 9.02
C VAL A 137 -11.16 -5.54 10.14
N ALA A 138 -10.81 -4.28 9.88
CA ALA A 138 -10.25 -3.40 10.90
C ALA A 138 -11.25 -3.07 12.01
N ASP A 139 -12.52 -2.83 11.63
CA ASP A 139 -13.61 -2.63 12.59
C ASP A 139 -13.78 -3.87 13.50
N ALA A 140 -13.71 -5.07 12.93
CA ALA A 140 -13.80 -6.32 13.68
C ALA A 140 -12.62 -6.51 14.66
N VAL A 141 -11.37 -6.28 14.22
CA VAL A 141 -10.19 -6.37 15.10
C VAL A 141 -10.28 -5.40 16.28
N GLN A 142 -10.79 -4.19 16.06
CA GLN A 142 -11.00 -3.23 17.14
C GLN A 142 -12.01 -3.76 18.16
N VAL A 143 -13.12 -4.37 17.72
CA VAL A 143 -14.11 -4.99 18.62
C VAL A 143 -13.50 -6.17 19.39
N PHE A 144 -12.71 -7.04 18.75
CA PHE A 144 -12.04 -8.16 19.42
C PHE A 144 -11.06 -7.71 20.50
N SER A 145 -10.28 -6.66 20.25
CA SER A 145 -9.32 -6.13 21.24
C SER A 145 -10.00 -5.64 22.53
N ASN A 146 -11.28 -5.29 22.47
CA ASN A 146 -12.08 -4.82 23.60
C ASN A 146 -12.89 -5.94 24.29
N VAL A 147 -13.00 -7.13 23.68
CA VAL A 147 -13.81 -8.25 24.19
C VAL A 147 -12.93 -9.49 24.29
N VAL A 148 -12.24 -9.66 25.42
CA VAL A 148 -11.60 -10.94 25.77
C VAL A 148 -12.52 -11.69 26.73
N GLY A 149 -13.27 -12.64 26.19
CA GLY A 149 -14.08 -13.65 26.87
C GLY A 149 -14.18 -14.92 26.00
N PRO A 150 -14.49 -16.10 26.57
CA PRO A 150 -14.32 -17.39 25.89
C PRO A 150 -15.16 -17.46 24.60
N ILE A 151 -14.45 -17.64 23.50
CA ILE A 151 -14.90 -17.42 22.13
C ILE A 151 -15.91 -18.51 21.71
N GLY A 152 -17.04 -18.06 21.17
CA GLY A 152 -18.06 -18.90 20.54
C GLY A 152 -17.78 -19.15 19.04
N THR A 153 -18.12 -20.37 18.60
CA THR A 153 -18.15 -20.90 17.22
C THR A 153 -16.82 -20.93 16.43
N ASP A 154 -16.62 -22.01 15.66
CA ASP A 154 -15.39 -22.29 14.91
C ASP A 154 -15.02 -21.20 13.89
N ILE A 155 -16.02 -20.55 13.27
CA ILE A 155 -15.82 -19.47 12.28
C ILE A 155 -15.08 -18.28 12.91
N LEU A 156 -15.39 -17.95 14.17
CA LEU A 156 -14.78 -16.83 14.86
C LEU A 156 -13.30 -17.10 15.15
N ALA A 157 -12.99 -18.33 15.57
CA ALA A 157 -11.60 -18.77 15.80
C ALA A 157 -10.79 -18.76 14.49
N SER A 158 -11.38 -19.17 13.36
CA SER A 158 -10.73 -19.12 12.04
C SER A 158 -10.38 -17.69 11.62
N VAL A 159 -11.29 -16.73 11.82
CA VAL A 159 -11.04 -15.30 11.54
C VAL A 159 -9.92 -14.76 12.42
N VAL A 160 -9.93 -15.08 13.72
CA VAL A 160 -8.86 -14.66 14.65
C VAL A 160 -7.50 -15.22 14.22
N ASN A 161 -7.44 -16.51 13.86
CA ASN A 161 -6.19 -17.13 13.39
C ASN A 161 -5.69 -16.52 12.07
N ALA A 162 -6.58 -16.17 11.15
CA ALA A 162 -6.21 -15.50 9.90
C ALA A 162 -5.64 -14.10 10.14
N VAL A 163 -6.23 -13.33 11.06
CA VAL A 163 -5.71 -12.03 11.48
C VAL A 163 -4.35 -12.18 12.17
N ALA A 164 -4.19 -13.15 13.07
CA ALA A 164 -2.93 -13.41 13.75
C ALA A 164 -1.81 -13.76 12.75
N TRP A 165 -2.11 -14.60 11.75
CA TRP A 165 -1.17 -14.94 10.69
C TRP A 165 -0.71 -13.72 9.88
N LEU A 166 -1.62 -12.77 9.59
CA LEU A 166 -1.27 -11.51 8.92
C LEU A 166 -0.33 -10.63 9.75
N ILE A 167 -0.46 -10.68 11.08
CA ILE A 167 0.43 -9.96 12.00
C ILE A 167 1.81 -10.63 12.01
N ASP A 168 1.87 -11.96 12.10
CA ASP A 168 3.13 -12.72 12.16
C ASP A 168 4.00 -12.55 10.90
N LEU A 169 3.39 -12.37 9.72
CA LEU A 169 4.14 -12.02 8.49
C LEU A 169 4.88 -10.66 8.59
N GLY A 170 4.48 -9.81 9.53
CA GLY A 170 4.95 -8.44 9.69
C GLY A 170 5.93 -8.18 10.82
N ASP A 171 6.07 -9.11 11.77
CA ASP A 171 6.68 -8.82 13.10
C ASP A 171 8.22 -8.86 13.12
N GLY A 172 8.83 -8.23 12.12
CA GLY A 172 10.29 -8.15 11.98
C GLY A 172 10.93 -6.86 12.50
N SER A 173 10.22 -5.97 13.21
CA SER A 173 10.74 -4.62 13.49
C SER A 173 10.69 -4.16 14.95
N THR A 174 11.79 -3.57 15.41
CA THR A 174 12.05 -3.07 16.78
C THR A 174 11.64 -1.60 17.00
N SER A 175 10.79 -1.03 16.14
CA SER A 175 10.33 0.36 16.23
C SER A 175 9.19 0.55 17.24
N GLN A 176 8.96 1.76 17.74
CA GLN A 176 7.77 2.11 18.54
C GLN A 176 6.51 1.96 17.67
N GLN A 177 5.91 0.77 17.70
CA GLN A 177 4.65 0.47 17.03
C GLN A 177 3.48 1.08 17.80
N ASP A 178 2.48 1.54 17.06
CA ASP A 178 1.16 1.88 17.59
C ASP A 178 0.10 1.18 16.73
N ALA A 179 -0.01 -0.14 16.94
CA ALA A 179 -0.95 -0.99 16.22
C ALA A 179 -2.40 -0.54 16.46
N LEU A 180 -2.71 -0.01 17.65
CA LEU A 180 -4.05 0.50 17.94
C LEU A 180 -4.36 1.72 17.08
N ALA A 181 -3.47 2.72 17.00
CA ALA A 181 -3.66 3.86 16.12
C ALA A 181 -3.70 3.46 14.64
N ALA A 182 -2.88 2.48 14.23
CA ALA A 182 -2.91 1.97 12.86
C ALA A 182 -4.27 1.35 12.51
N MET A 183 -4.82 0.52 13.41
CA MET A 183 -6.13 -0.12 13.20
C MET A 183 -7.28 0.90 13.29
N GLN A 184 -7.26 1.83 14.25
CA GLN A 184 -8.25 2.92 14.35
C GLN A 184 -8.33 3.73 13.06
N ASN A 185 -7.19 4.04 12.46
CA ASN A 185 -7.10 4.77 11.20
C ASN A 185 -7.60 3.99 9.96
N LEU A 186 -7.75 2.67 10.07
CA LEU A 186 -8.26 1.79 9.00
C LEU A 186 -9.76 1.47 9.14
N THR A 187 -10.39 1.85 10.26
CA THR A 187 -11.85 1.77 10.46
C THR A 187 -12.60 2.69 9.49
N ALA A 188 -13.90 2.45 9.29
CA ALA A 188 -14.74 3.36 8.50
C ALA A 188 -14.76 4.79 9.08
N ALA A 189 -14.83 4.91 10.41
CA ALA A 189 -14.84 6.21 11.10
C ALA A 189 -13.49 6.94 10.98
N GLY A 190 -12.38 6.22 11.18
CA GLY A 190 -11.03 6.76 11.03
C GLY A 190 -10.74 7.20 9.60
N ALA A 191 -11.14 6.38 8.61
CA ALA A 191 -11.00 6.71 7.20
C ALA A 191 -11.84 7.94 6.80
N LEU A 192 -13.07 8.08 7.33
CA LEU A 192 -13.90 9.25 7.10
C LEU A 192 -13.25 10.53 7.65
N ALA A 193 -12.79 10.52 8.90
CA ALA A 193 -12.08 11.65 9.52
C ALA A 193 -10.81 12.03 8.73
N TYR A 194 -10.08 11.02 8.25
CA TYR A 194 -8.91 11.24 7.40
C TYR A 194 -9.28 11.88 6.05
N ASN A 195 -10.35 11.42 5.41
CA ASN A 195 -10.82 11.94 4.13
C ASN A 195 -11.27 13.40 4.19
N GLN A 196 -11.78 13.86 5.34
CA GLN A 196 -12.13 15.26 5.55
C GLN A 196 -10.89 16.18 5.49
N ARG A 197 -9.73 15.68 5.94
CA ARG A 197 -8.45 16.42 5.92
C ARG A 197 -7.74 16.32 4.56
N PHE A 198 -7.84 15.17 3.90
CA PHE A 198 -7.10 14.87 2.67
C PHE A 198 -8.04 14.39 1.55
N PRO A 199 -8.97 15.20 1.03
CA PRO A 199 -10.06 14.74 0.15
C PRO A 199 -9.62 14.44 -1.31
N GLY A 200 -8.38 14.74 -1.68
CA GLY A 200 -7.89 14.62 -3.06
C GLY A 200 -8.14 13.22 -3.65
N GLY A 201 -8.87 13.17 -4.76
CA GLY A 201 -9.22 11.94 -5.47
C GLY A 201 -10.27 11.05 -4.80
N VAL A 202 -10.78 11.37 -3.61
CA VAL A 202 -11.76 10.50 -2.94
C VAL A 202 -13.14 10.61 -3.61
N PRO A 203 -13.82 9.50 -3.94
CA PRO A 203 -15.18 9.53 -4.46
C PRO A 203 -16.19 10.02 -3.42
N THR A 204 -17.10 10.91 -3.82
CA THR A 204 -18.20 11.42 -2.98
C THR A 204 -19.34 10.41 -2.85
N ALA A 205 -19.67 9.68 -3.93
CA ALA A 205 -20.61 8.57 -3.91
C ALA A 205 -20.01 7.37 -3.17
N SER A 206 -20.85 6.48 -2.60
CA SER A 206 -20.40 5.28 -1.86
C SER A 206 -19.47 4.40 -2.70
N CYS A 207 -19.82 4.17 -3.96
CA CYS A 207 -19.00 3.47 -4.96
C CYS A 207 -18.96 4.29 -6.26
N GLY A 208 -17.78 4.47 -6.84
CA GLY A 208 -17.58 5.28 -8.04
C GLY A 208 -16.19 5.90 -8.08
N SER A 209 -15.89 6.66 -9.14
CA SER A 209 -14.60 7.34 -9.27
C SER A 209 -14.59 8.70 -8.57
N GLY A 210 -13.41 9.12 -8.10
CA GLY A 210 -13.20 10.47 -7.59
C GLY A 210 -12.63 11.40 -8.67
N ALA A 211 -12.29 12.63 -8.30
CA ALA A 211 -11.66 13.55 -9.22
C ALA A 211 -10.32 12.99 -9.73
N ALA A 212 -10.17 12.86 -11.06
CA ALA A 212 -8.94 12.35 -11.68
C ALA A 212 -7.72 13.24 -11.42
N THR A 213 -7.96 14.52 -11.08
CA THR A 213 -6.91 15.49 -10.74
C THR A 213 -7.35 16.43 -9.63
N ALA A 214 -6.43 16.79 -8.73
CA ALA A 214 -6.62 17.85 -7.74
C ALA A 214 -5.25 18.48 -7.41
N ASN A 215 -5.18 19.81 -7.21
CA ASN A 215 -3.94 20.53 -6.90
C ASN A 215 -2.76 20.24 -7.87
N GLY A 216 -3.05 20.01 -9.15
CA GLY A 216 -2.03 19.66 -10.16
C GLY A 216 -1.43 18.25 -10.00
N ILE A 217 -2.06 17.39 -9.20
CA ILE A 217 -1.71 15.97 -8.97
C ILE A 217 -2.73 15.10 -9.69
N ARG A 218 -2.28 14.03 -10.36
CA ARG A 218 -3.16 13.01 -10.95
C ARG A 218 -3.40 11.86 -9.96
N PHE A 219 -4.65 11.40 -9.86
CA PHE A 219 -5.06 10.34 -8.94
C PHE A 219 -5.55 9.12 -9.70
N TYR A 220 -5.08 7.94 -9.29
CA TYR A 220 -5.42 6.65 -9.86
C TYR A 220 -5.65 5.60 -8.77
N SER A 221 -6.41 4.57 -9.08
CA SER A 221 -6.47 3.38 -8.24
C SER A 221 -6.65 2.09 -9.02
N TRP A 222 -6.24 0.97 -8.43
CA TRP A 222 -6.73 -0.36 -8.79
C TRP A 222 -6.82 -1.28 -7.59
N SER A 223 -7.57 -2.37 -7.74
CA SER A 223 -7.72 -3.40 -6.71
C SER A 223 -8.19 -4.71 -7.33
N GLY A 224 -8.38 -5.72 -6.49
CA GLY A 224 -8.87 -7.03 -6.88
C GLY A 224 -10.12 -7.45 -6.12
N THR A 225 -10.74 -8.53 -6.59
CA THR A 225 -11.88 -9.18 -5.94
C THR A 225 -11.76 -10.71 -5.97
N GLY A 226 -10.57 -11.24 -6.29
CA GLY A 226 -10.29 -12.68 -6.29
C GLY A 226 -9.80 -13.10 -4.92
N LEU A 227 -10.39 -14.11 -4.28
CA LEU A 227 -9.99 -14.52 -2.92
C LEU A 227 -9.06 -15.72 -2.92
N LEU A 228 -9.41 -16.73 -3.72
CA LEU A 228 -8.64 -17.95 -3.94
C LEU A 228 -8.11 -17.91 -5.39
N THR A 229 -6.81 -17.72 -5.57
CA THR A 229 -6.24 -17.32 -6.86
C THR A 229 -5.19 -18.29 -7.37
N SER A 230 -4.37 -18.88 -6.49
CA SER A 230 -3.35 -19.87 -6.87
C SER A 230 -3.65 -21.28 -6.34
N GLY A 231 -4.40 -21.40 -5.23
CA GLY A 231 -4.70 -22.67 -4.57
C GLY A 231 -3.51 -23.35 -3.89
N LEU A 232 -2.29 -22.83 -4.08
CA LEU A 232 -1.04 -23.29 -3.46
C LEU A 232 -0.54 -22.31 -2.41
N ASP A 233 -0.88 -21.03 -2.54
CA ASP A 233 -0.54 -20.00 -1.58
C ASP A 233 -1.42 -20.14 -0.31
N PRO A 234 -0.84 -20.37 0.88
CA PRO A 234 -1.60 -20.45 2.13
C PRO A 234 -2.38 -19.16 2.45
N SER A 235 -1.94 -18.02 1.92
CA SER A 235 -2.58 -16.72 2.17
C SER A 235 -3.97 -16.60 1.55
N ASP A 236 -4.25 -17.35 0.48
CA ASP A 236 -5.57 -17.42 -0.17
C ASP A 236 -6.67 -17.78 0.85
N TRP A 237 -6.38 -18.74 1.73
CA TRP A 237 -7.34 -19.17 2.76
C TRP A 237 -7.57 -18.11 3.82
N SER A 238 -6.52 -17.40 4.21
CA SER A 238 -6.64 -16.26 5.13
C SER A 238 -7.50 -15.15 4.53
N MET A 239 -7.27 -14.80 3.25
CA MET A 239 -8.05 -13.79 2.52
C MET A 239 -9.51 -14.20 2.34
N ALA A 240 -9.78 -15.46 1.99
CA ALA A 240 -11.13 -15.99 1.90
C ALA A 240 -11.85 -15.98 3.25
N THR A 241 -11.13 -16.24 4.35
CA THR A 241 -11.71 -16.24 5.70
C THR A 241 -12.04 -14.82 6.16
N THR A 242 -11.14 -13.86 5.99
CA THR A 242 -11.39 -12.45 6.39
C THR A 242 -12.43 -11.78 5.51
N SER A 243 -12.59 -12.22 4.25
CA SER A 243 -13.69 -11.79 3.37
C SER A 243 -15.07 -12.03 3.98
N LEU A 244 -15.24 -12.98 4.91
CA LEU A 244 -16.55 -13.25 5.53
C LEU A 244 -17.06 -12.06 6.37
N LEU A 245 -16.17 -11.16 6.76
CA LEU A 245 -16.50 -9.92 7.46
C LEU A 245 -16.93 -8.78 6.52
N ILE A 246 -16.75 -8.95 5.21
CA ILE A 246 -16.95 -7.90 4.21
C ILE A 246 -18.19 -8.25 3.37
N SER A 247 -19.15 -7.31 3.33
CA SER A 247 -20.30 -7.44 2.44
C SER A 247 -19.91 -7.06 1.00
N GLY A 248 -20.15 -7.97 0.06
CA GLY A 248 -19.93 -7.74 -1.37
C GLY A 248 -18.48 -8.01 -1.84
N PRO A 249 -18.15 -7.65 -3.09
CA PRO A 249 -16.84 -7.93 -3.69
C PRO A 249 -15.69 -7.26 -2.92
N ASN A 250 -14.62 -8.00 -2.66
CA ASN A 250 -13.47 -7.55 -1.87
C ASN A 250 -12.24 -8.44 -2.16
N ASP A 251 -11.06 -7.95 -1.77
CA ASP A 251 -9.78 -8.66 -1.95
C ASP A 251 -9.37 -9.50 -0.73
N GLY A 252 -10.29 -9.73 0.21
CA GLY A 252 -10.05 -10.39 1.50
C GLY A 252 -9.90 -9.40 2.66
N LEU A 253 -9.44 -8.17 2.40
CA LEU A 253 -9.24 -7.16 3.45
C LEU A 253 -9.93 -5.83 3.13
N VAL A 254 -10.10 -5.48 1.87
CA VAL A 254 -10.59 -4.18 1.43
C VAL A 254 -11.80 -4.38 0.52
N PRO A 255 -12.96 -3.76 0.84
CA PRO A 255 -14.10 -3.74 -0.07
C PRO A 255 -13.74 -3.06 -1.39
N GLN A 256 -14.22 -3.61 -2.52
CA GLN A 256 -13.96 -3.08 -3.88
C GLN A 256 -14.16 -1.56 -3.95
N CYS A 257 -15.32 -1.06 -3.50
CA CYS A 257 -15.64 0.37 -3.53
C CYS A 257 -14.81 1.21 -2.56
N SER A 258 -14.32 0.63 -1.47
CA SER A 258 -13.41 1.32 -0.53
C SER A 258 -12.04 1.58 -1.16
N SER A 259 -11.66 0.80 -2.19
CA SER A 259 -10.41 0.95 -2.92
C SER A 259 -10.34 2.13 -3.90
N HIS A 260 -11.47 2.77 -4.20
CA HIS A 260 -11.56 3.75 -5.27
C HIS A 260 -10.89 5.08 -4.94
N LEU A 261 -10.01 5.55 -5.84
CA LEU A 261 -9.37 6.86 -5.79
C LEU A 261 -9.11 7.38 -7.20
N GLY A 262 -9.55 8.61 -7.48
CA GLY A 262 -9.38 9.27 -8.76
C GLY A 262 -9.89 8.41 -9.91
N THR A 263 -9.04 8.21 -10.92
CA THR A 263 -9.32 7.32 -12.04
C THR A 263 -9.14 5.86 -11.63
N VAL A 264 -10.25 5.15 -11.45
CA VAL A 264 -10.23 3.70 -11.20
C VAL A 264 -9.82 2.98 -12.49
N ILE A 265 -8.63 2.38 -12.48
CA ILE A 265 -8.07 1.67 -13.64
C ILE A 265 -8.82 0.36 -13.86
N ARG A 266 -8.95 -0.41 -12.78
CA ARG A 266 -9.74 -1.65 -12.66
C ARG A 266 -9.78 -2.02 -11.18
N ASP A 267 -10.92 -2.46 -10.68
CA ASP A 267 -11.12 -2.76 -9.26
C ASP A 267 -11.51 -4.23 -9.01
N ASN A 268 -11.53 -5.03 -10.08
CA ASN A 268 -11.98 -6.42 -10.09
C ASN A 268 -10.96 -7.34 -10.78
N TYR A 269 -9.66 -7.09 -10.58
CA TYR A 269 -8.66 -8.10 -10.92
C TYR A 269 -8.94 -9.38 -10.13
N ASN A 270 -8.67 -10.55 -10.72
CA ASN A 270 -8.67 -11.80 -9.97
C ASN A 270 -7.39 -11.92 -9.12
N MET A 271 -7.32 -11.05 -8.11
CA MET A 271 -6.22 -10.85 -7.17
C MET A 271 -6.82 -10.67 -5.78
N ASN A 272 -6.27 -11.36 -4.79
CA ASN A 272 -6.50 -11.05 -3.38
C ASN A 272 -5.60 -9.88 -2.96
N HIS A 273 -5.67 -9.48 -1.68
CA HIS A 273 -4.94 -8.32 -1.19
C HIS A 273 -3.43 -8.45 -1.40
N LEU A 274 -2.86 -9.63 -1.16
CA LEU A 274 -1.43 -9.91 -1.28
C LEU A 274 -1.00 -10.12 -2.74
N ASP A 275 -1.86 -10.71 -3.57
CA ASP A 275 -1.62 -10.83 -5.01
C ASP A 275 -1.35 -9.46 -5.65
N THR A 276 -2.00 -8.38 -5.19
CA THR A 276 -1.80 -7.04 -5.78
C THR A 276 -0.39 -6.49 -5.61
N VAL A 277 0.43 -7.09 -4.74
CA VAL A 277 1.88 -6.83 -4.59
C VAL A 277 2.74 -8.03 -4.97
N ASN A 278 2.16 -8.96 -5.74
CA ASN A 278 2.76 -10.18 -6.25
C ASN A 278 3.20 -11.16 -5.15
N GLN A 279 2.53 -11.13 -4.00
CA GLN A 279 2.76 -12.06 -2.89
C GLN A 279 1.74 -13.22 -2.93
N VAL A 280 2.06 -14.37 -2.35
CA VAL A 280 3.33 -14.72 -1.69
C VAL A 280 4.33 -15.30 -2.70
N LEU A 281 5.52 -14.70 -2.81
CA LEU A 281 6.60 -15.16 -3.71
C LEU A 281 6.17 -15.34 -5.19
N GLY A 282 5.18 -14.56 -5.64
CA GLY A 282 4.64 -14.64 -7.00
C GLY A 282 3.66 -15.79 -7.26
N LEU A 283 3.19 -16.48 -6.21
CA LEU A 283 2.15 -17.51 -6.29
C LEU A 283 0.76 -16.88 -6.45
N VAL A 284 0.54 -16.24 -7.60
CA VAL A 284 -0.70 -15.54 -7.94
C VAL A 284 -1.47 -16.28 -9.04
N SER A 285 -2.69 -15.85 -9.37
CA SER A 285 -3.49 -16.50 -10.43
C SER A 285 -2.77 -16.53 -11.78
N ILE A 286 -2.69 -17.72 -12.39
CA ILE A 286 -2.18 -17.90 -13.76
C ILE A 286 -3.21 -17.55 -14.84
N PHE A 287 -4.48 -17.34 -14.45
CA PHE A 287 -5.58 -16.99 -15.34
C PHE A 287 -5.89 -15.48 -15.35
N GLU A 288 -5.06 -14.69 -14.68
CA GLU A 288 -5.15 -13.23 -14.64
C GLU A 288 -3.82 -12.59 -15.04
N THR A 289 -3.89 -11.31 -15.35
CA THR A 289 -2.73 -10.45 -15.58
C THR A 289 -1.77 -10.55 -14.40
N ASN A 290 -0.52 -10.91 -14.65
CA ASN A 290 0.48 -10.92 -13.58
C ASN A 290 0.60 -9.52 -12.94
N PRO A 291 0.63 -9.39 -11.61
CA PRO A 291 0.70 -8.10 -10.93
C PRO A 291 1.86 -7.23 -11.40
N LYS A 292 3.06 -7.79 -11.66
CA LYS A 292 4.20 -7.01 -12.20
C LYS A 292 3.83 -6.29 -13.51
N THR A 293 3.05 -6.93 -14.38
CA THR A 293 2.55 -6.32 -15.61
C THR A 293 1.60 -5.16 -15.33
N THR A 294 0.77 -5.21 -14.29
CA THR A 294 -0.11 -4.09 -13.92
C THR A 294 0.68 -2.84 -13.53
N TYR A 295 1.72 -2.98 -12.71
CA TYR A 295 2.63 -1.86 -12.36
C TYR A 295 3.37 -1.34 -13.58
N ARG A 296 3.89 -2.23 -14.45
CA ARG A 296 4.61 -1.83 -15.66
C ARG A 296 3.71 -1.07 -16.63
N GLN A 297 2.49 -1.53 -16.87
CA GLN A 297 1.52 -0.84 -17.71
C GLN A 297 1.14 0.52 -17.11
N HIS A 298 1.01 0.61 -15.79
CA HIS A 298 0.75 1.88 -15.11
C HIS A 298 1.93 2.85 -15.19
N ALA A 299 3.17 2.39 -15.03
CA ALA A 299 4.34 3.23 -15.22
C ALA A 299 4.39 3.81 -16.65
N ASN A 300 4.05 3.00 -17.67
CA ASN A 300 3.90 3.51 -19.04
C ASN A 300 2.72 4.49 -19.16
N ARG A 301 1.59 4.27 -18.47
CA ARG A 301 0.49 5.26 -18.41
C ARG A 301 0.96 6.60 -17.84
N LEU A 302 1.76 6.59 -16.79
CA LEU A 302 2.36 7.79 -16.21
C LEU A 302 3.32 8.47 -17.19
N LYS A 303 4.21 7.70 -17.85
CA LYS A 303 5.12 8.17 -18.90
C LYS A 303 4.36 8.88 -20.02
N LEU A 304 3.32 8.25 -20.56
CA LEU A 304 2.49 8.82 -21.64
C LEU A 304 1.72 10.07 -21.19
N ALA A 305 1.45 10.22 -19.89
CA ALA A 305 0.86 11.42 -19.32
C ALA A 305 1.88 12.54 -19.05
N GLY A 306 3.16 12.35 -19.38
CA GLY A 306 4.25 13.31 -19.16
C GLY A 306 4.70 13.40 -17.70
N LEU A 307 4.42 12.35 -16.92
CA LEU A 307 4.78 12.22 -15.50
C LEU A 307 6.00 11.32 -15.31
#